data_AF-A0A355CGP8-F1
#
_entry.id   AF-A0A355CGP8-F1
#
_cell.length_a   1.000
_cell.length_b   1.000
_cell.length_c   1.000
_cell.angle_alpha   90.00
_cell.angle_beta   90.00
_cell.angle_gamma   90.00
#
_symmetry.space_group_name_H-M   'P 1'
#
loop_
_entity.id
_entity.type
_entity.pdbx_description
1 polymer ?
#
loop_
_entity_poly.entity_id
_entity_poly.type
_entity_poly.pdbx_seq_one_letter_code
_entity_poly.pdbx_strand_id
1 'polypeptide(L)'
;MTNQVDLNEVRNRVLSNQQSGTDLPNSTDRSVFVDSEGNIILRPQPGTERQLSRVPQKTFAANLTADRQIVAQKLPNNTQEMFISGVTGWVYGIISELGDQYTMFAYSDGSLYQVMVLFPEVAGKFNQHDSHLFQDGRVCFGDEGGLPTLEQAYAKSVLWATGFSSYLRTGLFPFSINNV
;
A
#
# COMPACT_ATOMS: atom_id res chain seq x y z
N MET A 1 26.08 -0.28 29.10
CA MET A 1 24.75 0.36 29.21
C MET A 1 24.45 0.96 27.86
N THR A 2 23.57 0.33 27.09
CA THR A 2 23.06 0.90 25.84
C THR A 2 22.24 2.13 26.21
N ASN A 3 22.70 3.33 25.85
CA ASN A 3 21.87 4.52 25.93
C ASN A 3 20.67 4.27 25.04
N GLN A 4 19.51 4.04 25.65
CA GLN A 4 18.27 3.81 24.93
C GLN A 4 17.94 5.07 24.14
N VAL A 5 17.69 4.91 22.83
CA VAL A 5 17.36 6.04 21.95
C VAL A 5 16.06 6.71 22.41
N ASP A 6 16.02 8.05 22.42
CA ASP A 6 14.79 8.78 22.73
C ASP A 6 13.83 8.72 21.54
N LEU A 7 12.80 7.89 21.66
CA LEU A 7 11.79 7.69 20.62
C LEU A 7 10.95 8.94 20.35
N ASN A 8 10.83 9.86 21.31
CA ASN A 8 10.16 11.14 21.05
C ASN A 8 11.02 12.03 20.15
N GLU A 9 12.33 12.02 20.34
CA GLU A 9 13.26 12.74 19.47
C GLU A 9 13.25 12.15 18.05
N VAL A 10 13.25 10.81 17.91
CA VAL A 10 13.08 10.13 16.61
C VAL A 10 11.78 10.59 15.93
N ARG A 11 10.65 10.50 16.64
CA ARG A 11 9.32 10.90 16.14
C ARG A 11 9.32 12.35 15.66
N ASN A 12 9.85 13.27 16.47
CA ASN A 12 9.84 14.70 16.15
C ASN A 12 10.67 15.03 14.91
N ARG A 13 11.84 14.40 14.73
CA ARG A 13 12.66 14.59 13.53
C ARG A 13 11.92 14.09 12.28
N VAL A 14 11.37 12.88 12.34
CA VAL A 14 10.62 12.27 11.22
C VAL A 14 9.43 13.14 10.83
N LEU A 15 8.56 13.50 11.78
CA LEU A 15 7.36 14.29 11.49
C LEU A 15 7.70 15.68 10.94
N SER A 16 8.72 16.35 11.49
CA SER A 16 9.15 17.66 11.00
C SER A 16 9.67 17.61 9.56
N ASN A 17 10.48 16.61 9.23
CA ASN A 17 11.00 16.41 7.88
C ASN A 17 9.91 16.03 6.87
N GLN A 18 8.94 15.20 7.28
CA GLN A 18 7.76 14.88 6.47
C GLN A 18 6.92 16.12 6.17
N GLN A 19 6.64 16.93 7.20
CA GLN A 19 5.90 18.19 7.04
C GLN A 19 6.61 19.18 6.11
N SER A 20 7.95 19.21 6.12
CA SER A 20 8.74 20.06 5.22
C SER A 20 9.07 19.41 3.87
N GLY A 21 8.55 18.21 3.57
CA GLY A 21 8.83 17.48 2.33
C GLY A 21 10.30 17.13 2.10
N THR A 22 11.10 17.04 3.17
CA THR A 22 12.55 16.80 3.09
C THR A 22 12.84 15.31 3.28
N ASP A 23 13.28 14.63 2.21
CA ASP A 23 13.53 13.18 2.23
C ASP A 23 14.84 12.80 2.94
N LEU A 24 15.95 13.41 2.53
CA LEU A 24 17.26 13.18 3.13
C LEU A 24 17.81 14.51 3.64
N PRO A 25 17.51 14.89 4.91
CA PRO A 25 18.06 16.10 5.49
C PRO A 25 19.59 16.10 5.43
N ASN A 26 20.19 17.24 5.13
CA ASN A 26 21.64 17.39 5.10
C ASN A 26 22.24 17.66 6.48
N SER A 27 21.43 18.13 7.42
CA SER A 27 21.86 18.45 8.78
C SER A 27 21.68 17.24 9.71
N THR A 28 22.67 17.02 10.58
CA THR A 28 22.74 15.86 11.48
C THR A 28 21.70 15.91 12.60
N ASP A 29 21.30 17.11 13.01
CA ASP A 29 20.23 17.39 13.99
C ASP A 29 18.82 17.06 13.48
N ARG A 30 18.64 16.99 12.16
CA ARG A 30 17.37 16.62 11.52
C ARG A 30 17.35 15.18 11.02
N SER A 31 18.52 14.59 10.75
CA SER A 31 18.61 13.24 10.20
C SER A 31 18.33 12.17 11.25
N VAL A 32 17.85 11.01 10.80
CA VAL A 32 17.85 9.77 11.59
C VAL A 32 18.77 8.80 10.87
N PHE A 33 19.68 8.16 11.61
CA PHE A 33 20.62 7.20 11.06
C PHE A 33 20.39 5.82 11.66
N VAL A 34 20.87 4.79 10.98
CA VAL A 34 21.01 3.43 11.52
C VAL A 34 22.44 2.93 11.29
N ASP A 35 22.98 2.23 12.29
CA ASP A 35 24.28 1.55 12.18
C ASP A 35 24.15 0.16 11.53
N SER A 36 25.28 -0.53 11.36
CA SER A 36 25.32 -1.88 10.76
C SER A 36 24.70 -2.97 11.64
N GLU A 37 24.41 -2.69 12.91
CA GLU A 37 23.77 -3.61 13.85
C GLU A 37 22.26 -3.36 13.97
N GLY A 38 21.73 -2.35 13.26
CA GLY A 38 20.31 -1.99 13.26
C GLY A 38 19.89 -1.05 14.38
N ASN A 39 20.84 -0.43 15.09
CA ASN A 39 20.53 0.55 16.13
C ASN A 39 20.27 1.94 15.52
N ILE A 40 19.28 2.65 16.07
CA ILE A 40 18.98 4.04 15.65
C ILE A 40 19.99 5.00 16.29
N ILE A 41 20.64 5.82 15.47
CA ILE A 41 21.62 6.82 15.86
C ILE A 41 21.10 8.22 15.51
N LEU A 42 20.85 9.06 16.54
CA LEU A 42 20.39 10.45 16.36
C LEU A 42 21.52 11.48 16.39
N ARG A 43 22.64 11.13 17.03
CA ARG A 43 23.79 12.03 17.23
C ARG A 43 25.05 11.26 16.90
N PRO A 44 25.33 11.04 15.60
CA PRO A 44 26.56 10.36 15.20
C PRO A 44 27.77 11.16 15.68
N GLN A 45 28.87 10.46 15.98
CA GLN A 45 30.12 11.13 16.28
C GLN A 45 30.62 11.83 15.01
N PRO A 46 31.20 13.05 15.11
CA PRO A 46 31.71 13.76 13.95
C PRO A 46 32.69 12.88 13.15
N GLY A 47 32.41 12.72 11.85
CA GLY A 47 33.24 11.93 10.94
C GLY A 47 32.82 10.46 10.79
N THR A 48 31.86 9.96 11.57
CA THR A 48 31.34 8.59 11.41
C THR A 48 30.12 8.51 10.51
N GLU A 49 29.60 9.63 10.02
CA GLU A 49 28.34 9.69 9.25
C GLU A 49 28.41 8.90 7.94
N ARG A 50 29.60 8.75 7.35
CA ARG A 50 29.81 7.96 6.12
C ARG A 50 29.66 6.46 6.36
N GLN A 51 29.73 6.00 7.61
CA GLN A 51 29.60 4.59 7.98
C GLN A 51 28.16 4.24 8.40
N LEU A 52 27.25 5.22 8.43
CA LEU A 52 25.87 5.06 8.85
C LEU A 52 24.93 5.18 7.66
N SER A 53 23.82 4.46 7.71
CA SER A 53 22.75 4.61 6.71
C SER A 53 21.78 5.70 7.16
N ARG A 54 21.50 6.69 6.31
CA ARG A 54 20.45 7.68 6.58
C ARG A 54 19.08 7.06 6.32
N VAL A 55 18.16 7.23 7.25
CA VAL A 55 16.77 6.84 7.11
C VAL A 55 16.07 7.87 6.20
N PRO A 56 15.51 7.49 5.05
CA PRO A 56 14.64 8.36 4.27
C PRO A 56 13.47 8.86 5.11
N GLN A 57 13.18 10.15 5.03
CA GLN A 57 12.21 10.84 5.87
C GLN A 57 10.93 11.20 5.10
N LYS A 58 10.77 10.72 3.86
CA LYS A 58 9.47 10.73 3.21
C LYS A 58 8.42 10.01 4.06
N THR A 59 7.16 10.40 3.90
CA THR A 59 6.06 9.59 4.41
C THR A 59 6.17 8.20 3.82
N PHE A 60 6.04 7.16 4.65
CA PHE A 60 5.72 5.82 4.16
C PHE A 60 4.52 5.96 3.23
N ALA A 61 4.66 5.52 1.97
CA ALA A 61 3.87 6.08 0.87
C ALA A 61 2.36 5.87 1.07
N ALA A 62 1.64 6.98 1.25
CA ALA A 62 0.26 7.26 0.88
C ALA A 62 0.00 8.70 1.35
N ASN A 63 -0.20 9.65 0.44
CA ASN A 63 -0.66 10.97 0.85
C ASN A 63 -2.17 10.87 1.11
N LEU A 64 -2.53 10.50 2.34
CA LEU A 64 -3.93 10.28 2.75
C LEU A 64 -4.87 11.43 2.36
N THR A 65 -4.37 12.67 2.30
CA THR A 65 -5.14 13.83 1.84
C THR A 65 -5.44 13.77 0.34
N ALA A 66 -4.45 13.39 -0.49
CA ALA A 66 -4.66 13.18 -1.92
C ALA A 66 -5.60 11.99 -2.17
N ASP A 67 -5.45 10.92 -1.39
CA ASP A 67 -6.34 9.75 -1.48
C ASP A 67 -7.78 10.10 -1.15
N ARG A 68 -8.02 10.89 -0.09
CA ARG A 68 -9.36 11.41 0.25
C ARG A 68 -9.99 12.18 -0.91
N GLN A 69 -9.20 12.99 -1.62
CA GLN A 69 -9.68 13.73 -2.80
C GLN A 69 -10.02 12.79 -3.96
N ILE A 70 -9.17 11.80 -4.24
CA ILE A 70 -9.43 10.77 -5.26
C ILE A 70 -10.70 10.01 -4.90
N VAL A 71 -10.85 9.56 -3.66
CA VAL A 71 -12.03 8.82 -3.20
C VAL A 71 -13.29 9.64 -3.40
N ALA A 72 -13.30 10.89 -2.94
CA ALA A 72 -14.45 11.77 -3.07
C ALA A 72 -14.84 12.07 -4.53
N GLN A 73 -13.91 11.98 -5.48
CA GLN A 73 -14.13 12.33 -6.89
C GLN A 73 -14.34 11.13 -7.82
N LYS A 74 -13.76 9.96 -7.49
CA LYS A 74 -13.57 8.85 -8.43
C LYS A 74 -14.11 7.52 -7.95
N LEU A 75 -14.13 7.28 -6.64
CA LEU A 75 -14.59 6.01 -6.09
C LEU A 75 -16.10 6.05 -5.82
N PRO A 76 -16.76 4.89 -5.64
CA PRO A 76 -18.19 4.84 -5.39
C PRO A 76 -18.58 5.57 -4.10
N ASN A 77 -19.78 6.14 -4.06
CA ASN A 77 -20.28 6.89 -2.89
C ASN A 77 -20.40 6.04 -1.61
N ASN A 78 -20.34 4.71 -1.72
CA ASN A 78 -20.34 3.79 -0.57
C ASN A 78 -18.93 3.53 0.00
N THR A 79 -17.90 4.22 -0.49
CA THR A 79 -16.52 4.06 -0.04
C THR A 79 -16.33 4.62 1.36
N GLN A 80 -15.68 3.86 2.24
CA GLN A 80 -15.39 4.23 3.63
C GLN A 80 -13.90 4.16 3.92
N GLU A 81 -13.35 5.20 4.56
CA GLU A 81 -12.00 5.16 5.14
C GLU A 81 -12.01 4.23 6.35
N MET A 82 -11.12 3.23 6.37
CA MET A 82 -11.04 2.24 7.43
C MET A 82 -9.59 2.04 7.87
N PHE A 83 -9.39 1.80 9.16
CA PHE A 83 -8.11 1.41 9.74
C PHE A 83 -8.15 -0.07 10.13
N ILE A 84 -7.42 -0.91 9.40
CA ILE A 84 -7.43 -2.36 9.57
C ILE A 84 -5.98 -2.83 9.78
N SER A 85 -5.72 -3.53 10.88
CA SER A 85 -4.42 -4.15 11.18
C SER A 85 -3.22 -3.21 11.04
N GLY A 86 -3.36 -1.93 11.42
CA GLY A 86 -2.29 -0.96 11.35
C GLY A 86 -2.20 -0.17 10.05
N VAL A 87 -3.08 -0.44 9.07
CA VAL A 87 -3.08 0.20 7.75
C VAL A 87 -4.38 0.97 7.54
N THR A 88 -4.25 2.23 7.13
CA THR A 88 -5.40 3.01 6.64
C THR A 88 -5.64 2.69 5.17
N GLY A 89 -6.89 2.41 4.82
CA GLY A 89 -7.31 2.19 3.44
C GLY A 89 -8.80 2.47 3.24
N TRP A 90 -9.33 1.96 2.14
CA TRP A 90 -10.64 2.32 1.61
C TRP A 90 -11.45 1.07 1.32
N VAL A 91 -12.53 0.87 2.07
CA VAL A 91 -13.49 -0.21 1.81
C VAL A 91 -14.59 0.30 0.90
N TYR A 92 -14.87 -0.42 -0.20
CA TYR A 92 -15.92 -0.04 -1.14
C TYR A 92 -16.63 -1.27 -1.70
N GLY A 93 -17.89 -1.07 -2.10
CA GLY A 93 -18.72 -2.10 -2.71
C GLY A 93 -18.98 -1.80 -4.18
N ILE A 94 -18.85 -2.81 -5.05
CA ILE A 94 -19.20 -2.73 -6.47
C ILE A 94 -20.08 -3.91 -6.88
N ILE A 95 -20.78 -3.74 -8.00
CA ILE A 95 -21.50 -4.82 -8.69
C ILE A 95 -20.80 -4.99 -10.05
N SER A 96 -20.40 -6.21 -10.37
CA SER A 96 -19.78 -6.49 -11.68
C SER A 96 -20.80 -6.38 -12.80
N GLU A 97 -20.32 -6.31 -14.05
CA GLU A 97 -21.21 -6.30 -15.23
C GLU A 97 -22.09 -7.56 -15.36
N LEU A 98 -21.75 -8.63 -14.62
CA LEU A 98 -22.53 -9.88 -14.57
C LEU A 98 -23.46 -9.96 -13.35
N GLY A 99 -23.58 -8.88 -12.58
CA GLY A 99 -24.50 -8.76 -11.44
C GLY A 99 -23.96 -9.30 -10.11
N ASP A 100 -22.70 -9.71 -10.04
CA ASP A 100 -22.12 -10.24 -8.80
C ASP A 100 -21.63 -9.10 -7.90
N GLN A 101 -21.87 -9.23 -6.60
CA GLN A 101 -21.49 -8.23 -5.61
C GLN A 101 -20.08 -8.48 -5.09
N TYR A 102 -19.30 -7.41 -4.97
CA TYR A 102 -17.97 -7.44 -4.37
C TYR A 102 -17.84 -6.36 -3.30
N THR A 103 -17.17 -6.71 -2.21
CA THR A 103 -16.63 -5.74 -1.25
C THR A 103 -15.12 -5.85 -1.28
N MET A 104 -14.45 -4.71 -1.42
CA MET A 104 -13.00 -4.64 -1.62
C MET A 104 -12.38 -3.65 -0.65
N PHE A 105 -11.09 -3.85 -0.37
CA PHE A 105 -10.27 -2.96 0.46
C PHE A 105 -9.03 -2.54 -0.31
N ALA A 106 -8.96 -1.28 -0.71
CA ALA A 106 -7.78 -0.68 -1.33
C ALA A 106 -6.90 0.00 -0.28
N TYR A 107 -5.61 -0.29 -0.28
CA TYR A 107 -4.66 0.27 0.69
C TYR A 107 -3.27 0.39 0.07
N SER A 108 -2.45 1.30 0.59
CA SER A 108 -1.04 1.33 0.24
C SER A 108 -0.25 0.42 1.19
N ASP A 109 0.64 -0.40 0.64
CA ASP A 109 1.62 -1.17 1.43
C ASP A 109 2.89 -0.38 1.78
N GLY A 110 2.92 0.92 1.43
CA GLY A 110 4.07 1.80 1.57
C GLY A 110 4.93 1.91 0.31
N SER A 111 4.63 1.12 -0.73
CA SER A 111 5.24 1.18 -2.06
C SER A 111 4.19 1.29 -3.16
N LEU A 112 3.22 0.36 -3.19
CA LEU A 112 2.18 0.26 -4.19
C LEU A 112 0.80 0.16 -3.52
N TYR A 113 -0.23 0.54 -4.27
CA TYR A 113 -1.62 0.29 -3.90
C TYR A 113 -2.00 -1.16 -4.23
N GLN A 114 -2.49 -1.83 -3.19
CA GLN A 114 -2.99 -3.19 -3.20
C GLN A 114 -4.52 -3.14 -3.10
N VAL A 115 -5.20 -4.18 -3.63
CA VAL A 115 -6.63 -4.37 -3.39
C VAL A 115 -6.88 -5.79 -2.89
N MET A 116 -7.54 -5.90 -1.75
CA MET A 116 -7.96 -7.16 -1.17
C MET A 116 -9.47 -7.35 -1.35
N VAL A 117 -9.88 -8.57 -1.69
CA VAL A 117 -11.29 -8.93 -1.83
C VAL A 117 -11.81 -9.41 -0.48
N LEU A 118 -12.73 -8.64 0.10
CA LEU A 118 -13.38 -8.97 1.39
C LEU A 118 -14.64 -9.83 1.18
N PHE A 119 -15.35 -9.59 0.07
CA PHE A 119 -16.50 -10.38 -0.34
C PHE A 119 -16.52 -10.48 -1.88
N PRO A 120 -16.83 -11.66 -2.47
CA PRO A 120 -16.99 -12.95 -1.80
C PRO A 120 -15.66 -13.42 -1.17
N GLU A 121 -15.73 -14.39 -0.25
CA GLU A 121 -14.51 -14.94 0.35
C GLU A 121 -13.78 -15.79 -0.70
N VAL A 122 -12.62 -15.31 -1.16
CA VAL A 122 -11.84 -15.91 -2.25
C VAL A 122 -10.45 -16.39 -1.85
N ALA A 123 -9.94 -15.95 -0.69
CA ALA A 123 -8.61 -16.32 -0.20
C ALA A 123 -8.46 -17.84 -0.09
N GLY A 124 -7.35 -18.38 -0.63
CA GLY A 124 -7.03 -19.80 -0.63
C GLY A 124 -7.93 -20.72 -1.48
N LYS A 125 -8.90 -20.17 -2.23
CA LYS A 125 -9.89 -20.98 -2.97
C LYS A 125 -9.61 -21.15 -4.46
N PHE A 126 -8.73 -20.33 -5.04
CA PHE A 126 -8.53 -20.29 -6.50
C PHE A 126 -7.04 -20.30 -6.86
N ASN A 127 -6.73 -20.79 -8.07
CA ASN A 127 -5.38 -20.73 -8.61
C ASN A 127 -5.04 -19.28 -9.01
N GLN A 128 -3.88 -18.80 -8.56
CA GLN A 128 -3.44 -17.43 -8.77
C GLN A 128 -3.29 -17.04 -10.25
N HIS A 129 -2.81 -17.96 -11.08
CA HIS A 129 -2.56 -17.68 -12.49
C HIS A 129 -3.86 -17.63 -13.29
N ASP A 130 -4.83 -18.48 -12.95
CA ASP A 130 -6.10 -18.56 -13.69
C ASP A 130 -7.07 -17.43 -13.28
N SER A 131 -7.01 -17.00 -12.01
CA SER A 131 -7.97 -16.04 -11.42
C SER A 131 -7.40 -14.65 -11.15
N HIS A 132 -6.10 -14.44 -11.39
CA HIS A 132 -5.38 -13.20 -11.07
C HIS A 132 -5.58 -12.76 -9.62
N LEU A 133 -5.50 -13.72 -8.69
CA LEU A 133 -5.74 -13.52 -7.27
C LEU A 133 -4.65 -14.24 -6.46
N PHE A 134 -3.91 -13.51 -5.64
CA PHE A 134 -2.98 -14.10 -4.69
C PHE A 134 -3.71 -14.97 -3.66
N GLN A 135 -2.99 -15.92 -3.05
CA GLN A 135 -3.58 -16.85 -2.07
C GLN A 135 -4.20 -16.15 -0.86
N ASP A 136 -3.71 -14.96 -0.50
CA ASP A 136 -4.23 -14.14 0.59
C ASP A 136 -5.48 -13.32 0.22
N GLY A 137 -6.00 -13.48 -1.00
CA GLY A 137 -7.19 -12.76 -1.48
C GLY A 137 -6.89 -11.37 -2.03
N ARG A 138 -5.62 -11.00 -2.21
CA ARG A 138 -5.25 -9.79 -2.96
C ARG A 138 -5.36 -10.00 -4.45
N VAL A 139 -5.87 -8.99 -5.16
CA VAL A 139 -5.87 -8.98 -6.62
C VAL A 139 -4.43 -8.86 -7.13
N CYS A 140 -4.07 -9.68 -8.10
CA CYS A 140 -2.77 -9.62 -8.76
C CYS A 140 -2.87 -8.70 -9.98
N PHE A 141 -2.29 -7.50 -9.89
CA PHE A 141 -2.30 -6.52 -10.99
C PHE A 141 -1.18 -6.70 -12.02
N GLY A 142 -0.27 -7.66 -11.81
CA GLY A 142 0.90 -7.91 -12.66
C GLY A 142 2.09 -8.40 -11.82
N ASP A 143 3.29 -8.33 -12.36
CA ASP A 143 4.51 -8.86 -11.73
C ASP A 143 4.83 -8.21 -10.37
N GLU A 144 4.53 -6.91 -10.23
CA GLU A 144 4.74 -6.18 -8.98
C GLU A 144 3.60 -6.36 -7.95
N GLY A 145 2.51 -7.02 -8.36
CA GLY A 145 1.33 -7.30 -7.51
C GLY A 145 0.43 -6.09 -7.20
N GLY A 146 0.95 -4.87 -7.19
CA GLY A 146 0.22 -3.63 -6.91
C GLY A 146 0.18 -2.62 -8.07
N LEU A 147 -0.38 -1.44 -7.82
CA LEU A 147 -0.41 -0.31 -8.77
C LEU A 147 0.06 1.02 -8.14
N PRO A 148 0.68 1.95 -8.90
CA PRO A 148 1.26 3.18 -8.35
C PRO A 148 0.28 4.15 -7.66
N THR A 149 -1.01 4.12 -8.01
CA THR A 149 -2.00 5.05 -7.47
C THR A 149 -3.29 4.36 -7.05
N LEU A 150 -4.00 4.95 -6.08
CA LEU A 150 -5.31 4.49 -5.62
C LEU A 150 -6.33 4.41 -6.77
N GLU A 151 -6.34 5.42 -7.65
CA GLU A 151 -7.25 5.46 -8.80
C GLU A 151 -7.01 4.29 -9.76
N GLN A 152 -5.74 3.97 -10.06
CA GLN A 152 -5.39 2.84 -10.92
C GLN A 152 -5.76 1.51 -10.27
N ALA A 153 -5.44 1.34 -8.98
CA ALA A 153 -5.79 0.14 -8.21
C ALA A 153 -7.31 -0.10 -8.18
N TYR A 154 -8.08 0.95 -7.90
CA TYR A 154 -9.53 0.92 -7.96
C TYR A 154 -10.02 0.52 -9.36
N ALA A 155 -9.63 1.24 -10.42
CA ALA A 155 -10.11 0.99 -11.77
C ALA A 155 -9.79 -0.44 -12.25
N LYS A 156 -8.57 -0.93 -11.97
CA LYS A 156 -8.17 -2.29 -12.34
C LYS A 156 -8.91 -3.36 -11.53
N SER A 157 -9.23 -3.09 -10.26
CA SER A 157 -10.04 -4.01 -9.43
C SER A 157 -11.48 -4.15 -9.92
N VAL A 158 -12.08 -3.09 -10.47
CA VAL A 158 -13.41 -3.15 -11.10
C VAL A 158 -13.38 -4.04 -12.34
N LEU A 159 -12.38 -3.87 -13.20
CA LEU A 159 -12.17 -4.76 -14.35
C LEU A 159 -11.95 -6.20 -13.91
N TRP A 160 -11.16 -6.40 -12.86
CA TRP A 160 -10.92 -7.73 -12.29
C TRP A 160 -12.20 -8.37 -11.79
N ALA A 161 -13.09 -7.65 -11.08
CA ALA A 161 -14.35 -8.20 -10.58
C ALA A 161 -15.23 -8.75 -11.71
N THR A 162 -15.34 -8.03 -12.83
CA THR A 162 -16.05 -8.52 -14.02
C THR A 162 -15.35 -9.72 -14.64
N GLY A 163 -14.02 -9.71 -14.74
CA GLY A 163 -13.25 -10.84 -15.26
C GLY A 163 -13.39 -12.09 -14.39
N PHE A 164 -13.33 -11.93 -13.07
CA PHE A 164 -13.47 -13.01 -12.10
C PHE A 164 -14.91 -13.56 -12.08
N SER A 165 -15.91 -12.69 -12.20
CA SER A 165 -17.31 -13.09 -12.40
C SER A 165 -17.46 -13.99 -13.64
N SER A 166 -16.81 -13.63 -14.75
CA SER A 166 -16.79 -14.48 -15.95
C SER A 166 -16.10 -15.82 -15.67
N TYR A 167 -14.92 -15.77 -15.05
CA TYR A 167 -14.15 -16.96 -14.69
C TYR A 167 -14.95 -17.95 -13.83
N LEU A 168 -15.73 -17.48 -12.85
CA LEU A 168 -16.58 -18.36 -12.03
C LEU A 168 -17.65 -19.10 -12.84
N ARG A 169 -18.07 -18.56 -13.99
CA ARG A 169 -19.09 -19.17 -14.86
C ARG A 169 -18.49 -20.05 -15.94
N THR A 170 -17.29 -19.72 -16.43
CA THR A 170 -16.71 -20.34 -17.64
C THR A 170 -15.42 -21.10 -17.39
N GLY A 171 -14.78 -20.91 -16.24
CA GLY A 171 -13.42 -21.37 -15.95
C GLY A 171 -12.32 -20.55 -16.63
N LEU A 172 -12.65 -19.47 -17.36
CA LEU A 172 -11.69 -18.66 -18.11
C LEU A 172 -11.81 -17.18 -17.75
N PHE A 173 -10.69 -16.57 -17.35
CA PHE A 173 -10.62 -15.14 -17.09
C PHE A 173 -10.33 -14.38 -18.39
N PRO A 174 -11.25 -13.53 -18.89
CA PRO A 174 -11.24 -13.04 -20.27
C PRO A 174 -10.29 -11.87 -20.54
N PHE A 175 -9.74 -11.23 -19.50
CA PHE A 175 -8.97 -9.98 -19.63
C PHE A 175 -7.47 -10.18 -19.43
N SER A 176 -6.93 -11.30 -19.90
CA SER A 176 -5.52 -11.65 -19.78
C SER A 176 -5.04 -12.39 -21.03
N ILE A 177 -3.94 -11.93 -21.63
CA ILE A 177 -3.32 -12.59 -22.78
C ILE A 177 -2.75 -13.97 -22.43
N ASN A 178 -2.45 -14.20 -21.14
CA ASN A 178 -1.93 -15.50 -20.67
C ASN A 178 -3.00 -16.61 -20.69
N ASN A 179 -4.26 -16.26 -20.94
CA ASN A 179 -5.40 -17.17 -20.95
C ASN A 179 -6.01 -17.35 -22.36
N VAL A 180 -5.31 -16.89 -23.42
CA VAL A 180 -5.72 -16.98 -24.83
C VAL A 180 -4.96 -18.08 -25.53
#